data_AF-A0A497MBS1-F1
#
_entry.id   AF-A0A497MBS1-F1
#
_cell.length_a   1.000
_cell.length_b   1.000
_cell.length_c   1.000
_cell.angle_alpha   90.00
_cell.angle_beta   90.00
_cell.angle_gamma   90.00
#
_symmetry.space_group_name_H-M   'P 1'
#
loop_
_entity.id
_entity.type
_entity.pdbx_description
1 polymer ?
#
loop_
_entity_poly.entity_id
_entity_poly.type
_entity_poly.pdbx_seq_one_letter_code
_entity_poly.pdbx_strand_id
1 'polypeptide(L)'
;MLSLLGVAYSHWSDTVVIEGTVKMGELIVGILKDAYGTGVHYELTETTNGVPEDQFSPAKPWVANTTVTLSEEETSTHHTPTQTVYKKMTILIENAYPQYDVHIKFKLKNAGTIPAVVTMYTNGTDETDTEKLYFPPIAWNETLCAWVADGPVTDEEGNEIANIKLVAHVPHDCQLEPCTEYEVELDIDFKQTAEECHTYTFKVTITAIQWNKAGELE
;
A
#
# COMPACT_ATOMS: atom_id res chain seq x y z
N MET A 1 38.83 -24.97 -83.71
CA MET A 1 39.15 -23.97 -82.67
C MET A 1 38.31 -24.33 -81.45
N LEU A 2 38.98 -24.70 -80.36
CA LEU A 2 38.38 -25.18 -79.12
C LEU A 2 38.10 -23.95 -78.24
N SER A 3 36.87 -23.75 -77.78
CA SER A 3 36.59 -22.83 -76.66
C SER A 3 35.49 -23.41 -75.78
N LEU A 4 35.88 -24.14 -74.74
CA LEU A 4 35.05 -24.32 -73.56
C LEU A 4 35.23 -23.09 -72.67
N LEU A 5 34.18 -22.28 -72.55
CA LEU A 5 34.06 -21.27 -71.51
C LEU A 5 33.69 -21.99 -70.21
N GLY A 6 34.68 -22.19 -69.35
CA GLY A 6 34.45 -22.59 -67.97
C GLY A 6 34.26 -21.33 -67.12
N VAL A 7 33.06 -21.13 -66.58
CA VAL A 7 32.84 -20.13 -65.53
C VAL A 7 33.04 -20.82 -64.19
N ALA A 8 34.13 -20.51 -63.49
CA ALA A 8 34.35 -20.98 -62.14
C ALA A 8 33.70 -19.99 -61.15
N TYR A 9 32.77 -20.47 -60.34
CA TYR A 9 32.19 -19.70 -59.25
C TYR A 9 32.72 -20.23 -57.93
N SER A 10 33.52 -19.44 -57.22
CA SER A 10 33.95 -19.70 -55.86
C SER A 10 33.20 -18.79 -54.91
N HIS A 11 32.45 -19.36 -53.97
CA HIS A 11 31.83 -18.63 -52.88
C HIS A 11 32.36 -19.16 -51.56
N TRP A 12 32.97 -18.28 -50.76
CA TRP A 12 33.38 -18.57 -49.39
C TRP A 12 32.45 -17.81 -48.46
N SER A 13 31.77 -18.54 -47.59
CA SER A 13 30.97 -17.96 -46.51
C SER A 13 31.30 -18.67 -45.22
N ASP A 14 31.37 -17.89 -44.16
CA ASP A 14 31.52 -18.34 -42.78
C ASP A 14 30.42 -17.67 -41.95
N THR A 15 30.01 -18.26 -40.85
CA THR A 15 28.90 -17.75 -40.03
C THR A 15 29.22 -17.89 -38.56
N VAL A 16 29.20 -16.76 -37.85
CA VAL A 16 29.28 -16.70 -36.40
C VAL A 16 27.89 -16.43 -35.85
N VAL A 17 27.40 -17.32 -34.99
CA VAL A 17 26.13 -17.17 -34.30
C VAL A 17 26.41 -16.83 -32.84
N ILE A 18 25.81 -15.74 -32.36
CA ILE A 18 25.84 -15.34 -30.95
C ILE A 18 24.41 -15.44 -30.43
N GLU A 19 24.21 -16.30 -29.44
CA GLU A 19 22.92 -16.49 -28.78
C GLU A 19 23.03 -16.07 -27.31
N GLY A 20 21.93 -15.55 -26.77
CA GLY A 20 21.83 -15.16 -25.37
C GLY A 20 20.40 -15.26 -24.87
N THR A 21 20.25 -15.60 -23.59
CA THR A 21 18.98 -15.62 -22.88
C THR A 21 19.02 -14.59 -21.77
N VAL A 22 18.02 -13.71 -21.72
CA VAL A 22 17.86 -12.71 -20.66
C VAL A 22 16.61 -13.03 -19.84
N LYS A 23 16.72 -12.96 -18.52
CA LYS A 23 15.61 -13.11 -17.57
C LYS A 23 15.44 -11.79 -16.81
N MET A 24 14.22 -11.27 -16.76
CA MET A 24 13.91 -9.99 -16.15
C MET A 24 13.50 -10.15 -14.68
N GLY A 25 13.58 -9.04 -13.92
CA GLY A 25 13.12 -8.98 -12.54
C GLY A 25 11.60 -8.76 -12.39
N GLU A 26 11.16 -8.58 -11.15
CA GLU A 26 9.76 -8.41 -10.75
C GLU A 26 9.58 -7.07 -10.02
N LEU A 27 8.44 -6.40 -10.23
CA LEU A 27 8.00 -5.23 -9.47
C LEU A 27 6.76 -5.63 -8.66
N ILE A 28 6.95 -5.94 -7.37
CA ILE A 28 5.90 -6.45 -6.50
C ILE A 28 5.93 -5.67 -5.19
N VAL A 29 5.10 -4.63 -5.10
CA VAL A 29 4.88 -3.89 -3.85
C VAL A 29 3.52 -4.24 -3.28
N GLY A 30 3.43 -4.40 -1.96
CA GLY A 30 2.16 -4.67 -1.27
C GLY A 30 2.33 -4.83 0.24
N ILE A 31 1.25 -5.24 0.90
CA ILE A 31 1.21 -5.49 2.35
C ILE A 31 1.79 -6.86 2.62
N LEU A 32 2.82 -6.93 3.46
CA LEU A 32 3.55 -8.16 3.75
C LEU A 32 2.65 -9.20 4.43
N LYS A 33 2.61 -10.41 3.85
CA LYS A 33 2.04 -11.58 4.50
C LYS A 33 2.92 -12.00 5.68
N ASP A 34 2.28 -12.34 6.79
CA ASP A 34 2.92 -12.81 8.04
C ASP A 34 3.91 -11.80 8.65
N ALA A 35 3.65 -10.50 8.48
CA ALA A 35 4.49 -9.39 8.92
C ALA A 35 4.90 -9.43 10.40
N TYR A 36 4.03 -10.00 11.26
CA TYR A 36 4.20 -10.07 12.72
C TYR A 36 4.17 -11.51 13.25
N GLY A 37 4.35 -12.50 12.36
CA GLY A 37 4.33 -13.93 12.69
C GLY A 37 3.40 -14.72 11.78
N THR A 38 3.52 -16.05 11.82
CA THR A 38 2.70 -16.94 10.97
C THR A 38 1.21 -16.73 11.22
N GLY A 39 0.48 -16.33 10.17
CA GLY A 39 -0.94 -16.01 10.22
C GLY A 39 -1.25 -14.59 10.72
N VAL A 40 -0.24 -13.78 11.05
CA VAL A 40 -0.40 -12.42 11.60
C VAL A 40 0.14 -11.41 10.60
N HIS A 41 -0.75 -10.89 9.77
CA HIS A 41 -0.41 -10.01 8.65
C HIS A 41 -0.41 -8.51 9.03
N TYR A 42 -1.19 -8.15 10.06
CA TYR A 42 -1.33 -6.81 10.61
C TYR A 42 -1.66 -6.92 12.09
N GLU A 43 -1.46 -5.84 12.84
CA GLU A 43 -1.96 -5.66 14.20
C GLU A 43 -3.15 -4.70 14.15
N LEU A 44 -4.21 -5.00 14.92
CA LEU A 44 -5.41 -4.18 15.07
C LEU A 44 -5.65 -3.99 16.55
N THR A 45 -5.92 -2.76 16.96
CA THR A 45 -6.35 -2.41 18.31
C THR A 45 -7.50 -1.43 18.21
N GLU A 46 -8.60 -1.75 18.91
CA GLU A 46 -9.80 -0.92 19.00
C GLU A 46 -9.86 -0.34 20.41
N THR A 47 -10.09 0.96 20.53
CA THR A 47 -10.20 1.61 21.83
C THR A 47 -11.36 2.60 21.85
N THR A 48 -11.78 2.97 23.06
CA THR A 48 -12.65 4.11 23.28
C THR A 48 -11.95 5.07 24.22
N ASN A 49 -11.68 6.28 23.72
CA ASN A 49 -10.98 7.32 24.47
C ASN A 49 -9.63 6.81 25.04
N GLY A 50 -8.91 6.03 24.24
CA GLY A 50 -7.60 5.46 24.58
C GLY A 50 -7.62 4.23 25.50
N VAL A 51 -8.80 3.69 25.83
CA VAL A 51 -8.94 2.47 26.64
C VAL A 51 -9.32 1.31 25.73
N PRO A 52 -8.50 0.25 25.61
CA PRO A 52 -8.81 -0.88 24.74
C PRO A 52 -10.19 -1.49 25.03
N GLU A 53 -10.93 -1.82 23.96
CA GLU A 53 -12.32 -2.29 24.07
C GLU A 53 -12.47 -3.57 24.92
N ASP A 54 -11.43 -4.41 24.94
CA ASP A 54 -11.37 -5.64 25.72
C ASP A 54 -11.18 -5.43 27.24
N GLN A 55 -10.82 -4.20 27.66
CA GLN A 55 -10.64 -3.83 29.07
C GLN A 55 -11.90 -3.27 29.73
N PHE A 56 -12.96 -2.96 28.97
CA PHE A 56 -14.23 -2.56 29.58
C PHE A 56 -14.90 -3.73 30.29
N SER A 57 -15.67 -3.44 31.34
CA SER A 57 -16.43 -4.45 32.10
C SER A 57 -17.92 -4.09 32.18
N PRO A 58 -18.81 -4.84 31.50
CA PRO A 58 -18.48 -5.88 30.52
C PRO A 58 -17.85 -5.28 29.25
N ALA A 59 -16.99 -6.04 28.57
CA ALA A 59 -16.53 -5.68 27.23
C ALA A 59 -17.75 -5.59 26.31
N LYS A 60 -17.79 -4.62 25.40
CA LYS A 60 -18.95 -4.36 24.56
C LYS A 60 -18.60 -4.42 23.06
N PRO A 61 -18.05 -5.55 22.56
CA PRO A 61 -17.68 -5.68 21.14
C PRO A 61 -18.89 -5.61 20.19
N TRP A 62 -20.13 -5.59 20.71
CA TRP A 62 -21.34 -5.39 19.93
C TRP A 62 -21.73 -3.91 19.73
N VAL A 63 -20.96 -2.97 20.32
CA VAL A 63 -21.23 -1.53 20.19
C VAL A 63 -20.52 -0.98 18.97
N ALA A 64 -19.23 -1.26 18.77
CA ALA A 64 -18.53 -0.99 17.52
C ALA A 64 -17.58 -2.15 17.23
N ASN A 65 -17.35 -2.44 15.95
CA ASN A 65 -16.48 -3.54 15.55
C ASN A 65 -15.74 -3.22 14.25
N THR A 66 -14.43 -3.44 14.24
CA THR A 66 -13.58 -3.33 13.06
C THR A 66 -13.22 -4.70 12.49
N THR A 67 -13.52 -4.91 11.21
CA THR A 67 -13.10 -6.08 10.44
C THR A 67 -12.13 -5.67 9.34
N VAL A 68 -10.97 -6.32 9.29
CA VAL A 68 -9.97 -6.10 8.24
C VAL A 68 -9.84 -7.36 7.38
N THR A 69 -9.87 -7.19 6.06
CA THR A 69 -9.66 -8.28 5.10
C THR A 69 -8.54 -7.92 4.12
N LEU A 70 -7.66 -8.89 3.87
CA LEU A 70 -6.58 -8.79 2.90
C LEU A 70 -6.89 -9.67 1.69
N SER A 71 -6.64 -9.16 0.49
CA SER A 71 -6.94 -9.84 -0.77
C SER A 71 -5.92 -9.50 -1.86
N GLU A 72 -6.06 -10.16 -3.01
CA GLU A 72 -5.14 -10.01 -4.15
C GLU A 72 -3.70 -10.38 -3.76
N GLU A 73 -3.52 -11.63 -3.32
CA GLU A 73 -2.21 -12.17 -2.95
C GLU A 73 -1.30 -12.32 -4.19
N GLU A 74 -0.07 -11.85 -4.09
CA GLU A 74 0.98 -12.01 -5.10
C GLU A 74 2.25 -12.53 -4.43
N THR A 75 2.86 -13.57 -5.02
CA THR A 75 4.09 -14.21 -4.50
C THR A 75 5.22 -14.07 -5.51
N SER A 76 6.36 -13.54 -5.06
CA SER A 76 7.56 -13.47 -5.89
C SER A 76 8.11 -14.85 -6.19
N THR A 77 8.54 -15.05 -7.44
CA THR A 77 9.18 -16.29 -7.89
C THR A 77 10.70 -16.27 -7.77
N HIS A 78 11.30 -15.11 -7.45
CA HIS A 78 12.75 -14.90 -7.47
C HIS A 78 13.43 -14.99 -6.09
N HIS A 79 12.66 -14.98 -5.00
CA HIS A 79 13.20 -15.04 -3.64
C HIS A 79 13.18 -16.45 -3.06
N THR A 80 14.17 -16.75 -2.21
CA THR A 80 14.21 -17.97 -1.38
C THR A 80 14.60 -17.56 0.05
N PRO A 81 13.67 -17.63 1.03
CA PRO A 81 12.27 -18.07 0.92
C PRO A 81 11.41 -17.13 0.04
N THR A 82 10.31 -17.66 -0.49
CA THR A 82 9.36 -16.88 -1.30
C THR A 82 8.76 -15.74 -0.47
N GLN A 83 8.60 -14.58 -1.08
CA GLN A 83 8.00 -13.41 -0.44
C GLN A 83 6.61 -13.19 -1.03
N THR A 84 5.62 -13.01 -0.15
CA THR A 84 4.21 -12.87 -0.53
C THR A 84 3.64 -11.59 0.05
N VAL A 85 2.88 -10.85 -0.77
CA VAL A 85 2.21 -9.62 -0.37
C VAL A 85 0.75 -9.62 -0.81
N TYR A 86 -0.08 -8.84 -0.13
CA TYR A 86 -1.46 -8.54 -0.54
C TYR A 86 -1.52 -7.16 -1.19
N LYS A 87 -2.32 -7.01 -2.26
CA LYS A 87 -2.49 -5.71 -2.94
C LYS A 87 -3.60 -4.85 -2.38
N LYS A 88 -4.50 -5.44 -1.59
CA LYS A 88 -5.66 -4.73 -1.07
C LYS A 88 -5.96 -5.11 0.37
N MET A 89 -6.09 -4.07 1.21
CA MET A 89 -6.70 -4.13 2.54
C MET A 89 -8.06 -3.44 2.48
N THR A 90 -9.10 -4.11 2.97
CA THR A 90 -10.43 -3.53 3.15
C THR A 90 -10.74 -3.51 4.63
N ILE A 91 -11.02 -2.32 5.16
CA ILE A 91 -11.36 -2.09 6.55
C ILE A 91 -12.85 -1.76 6.58
N LEU A 92 -13.62 -2.52 7.36
CA LEU A 92 -15.04 -2.28 7.61
C LEU A 92 -15.21 -1.98 9.09
N ILE A 93 -15.73 -0.81 9.41
CA ILE A 93 -16.03 -0.39 10.79
C ILE A 93 -17.55 -0.28 10.91
N GLU A 94 -18.15 -1.11 11.74
CA GLU A 94 -19.60 -1.15 11.93
C GLU A 94 -20.00 -0.52 13.26
N ASN A 95 -21.04 0.32 13.21
CA ASN A 95 -21.62 1.00 14.36
C ASN A 95 -20.62 1.87 15.16
N ALA A 96 -19.69 2.53 14.46
CA ALA A 96 -18.78 3.50 15.04
C ALA A 96 -19.54 4.62 15.77
N TYR A 97 -18.95 5.13 16.85
CA TYR A 97 -19.52 6.21 17.65
C TYR A 97 -18.43 7.19 18.08
N PRO A 98 -18.77 8.39 18.57
CA PRO A 98 -17.78 9.37 18.99
C PRO A 98 -16.80 8.81 20.03
N GLN A 99 -15.51 9.13 19.89
CA GLN A 99 -14.41 8.62 20.72
C GLN A 99 -14.03 7.16 20.50
N TYR A 100 -14.73 6.42 19.64
CA TYR A 100 -14.23 5.13 19.18
C TYR A 100 -13.05 5.37 18.24
N ASP A 101 -11.98 4.64 18.45
CA ASP A 101 -10.75 4.76 17.70
C ASP A 101 -10.16 3.39 17.33
N VAL A 102 -9.50 3.38 16.18
CA VAL A 102 -8.97 2.18 15.54
C VAL A 102 -7.52 2.43 15.18
N HIS A 103 -6.65 1.52 15.60
CA HIS A 103 -5.22 1.55 15.32
C HIS A 103 -4.84 0.30 14.53
N ILE A 104 -4.31 0.50 13.32
CA ILE A 104 -3.88 -0.60 12.44
C ILE A 104 -2.39 -0.42 12.12
N LYS A 105 -1.60 -1.48 12.34
CA LYS A 105 -0.21 -1.54 11.91
C LYS A 105 -0.01 -2.64 10.89
N PHE A 106 0.68 -2.32 9.80
CA PHE A 106 1.06 -3.28 8.77
C PHE A 106 2.41 -2.91 8.17
N LYS A 107 3.02 -3.85 7.45
CA LYS A 107 4.29 -3.60 6.77
C LYS A 107 4.09 -3.54 5.27
N LEU A 108 4.52 -2.44 4.66
CA LEU A 108 4.69 -2.34 3.22
C LEU A 108 6.00 -3.03 2.84
N LYS A 109 5.97 -3.80 1.74
CA LYS A 109 7.11 -4.58 1.26
C LYS A 109 7.27 -4.41 -0.24
N ASN A 110 8.49 -4.16 -0.70
CA ASN A 110 8.88 -4.52 -2.06
C ASN A 110 9.38 -5.98 -2.08
N ALA A 111 8.47 -6.90 -2.40
CA ALA A 111 8.75 -8.32 -2.56
C ALA A 111 9.31 -8.65 -3.95
N GLY A 112 9.41 -7.67 -4.85
CA GLY A 112 10.03 -7.83 -6.16
C GLY A 112 11.55 -7.86 -6.08
N THR A 113 12.18 -7.72 -7.25
CA THR A 113 13.65 -7.59 -7.40
C THR A 113 14.06 -6.26 -8.01
N ILE A 114 13.09 -5.43 -8.41
CA ILE A 114 13.30 -4.09 -8.98
C ILE A 114 12.91 -3.04 -7.92
N PRO A 115 13.77 -2.04 -7.64
CA PRO A 115 13.40 -0.92 -6.79
C PRO A 115 12.16 -0.18 -7.30
N ALA A 116 11.29 0.20 -6.38
CA ALA A 116 10.05 0.91 -6.67
C ALA A 116 10.08 2.30 -6.06
N VAL A 117 9.42 3.27 -6.67
CA VAL A 117 9.09 4.55 -6.03
C VAL A 117 7.60 4.57 -5.77
N VAL A 118 7.18 5.04 -4.59
CA VAL A 118 5.78 5.10 -4.19
C VAL A 118 5.25 6.52 -4.05
N THR A 119 3.98 6.70 -4.40
CA THR A 119 3.18 7.89 -4.06
C THR A 119 1.96 7.45 -3.26
N MET A 120 1.57 8.29 -2.30
CA MET A 120 0.44 8.04 -1.42
C MET A 120 -0.55 9.18 -1.52
N TYR A 121 -1.84 8.86 -1.56
CA TYR A 121 -2.92 9.85 -1.53
C TYR A 121 -4.14 9.28 -0.83
N THR A 122 -4.92 10.19 -0.25
CA THR A 122 -6.16 9.90 0.48
C THR A 122 -7.35 10.49 -0.26
N ASN A 123 -8.48 9.82 -0.18
CA ASN A 123 -9.79 10.32 -0.61
C ASN A 123 -10.88 9.62 0.18
N GLY A 124 -12.08 10.18 0.13
CA GLY A 124 -13.23 9.63 0.81
C GLY A 124 -14.50 10.39 0.46
N THR A 125 -15.62 9.80 0.86
CA THR A 125 -16.96 10.32 0.60
C THR A 125 -17.83 10.00 1.80
N ASP A 126 -18.77 10.87 2.13
CA ASP A 126 -19.98 10.46 2.84
C ASP A 126 -20.97 9.93 1.79
N GLU A 127 -21.24 8.62 1.82
CA GLU A 127 -22.10 7.98 0.84
C GLU A 127 -23.59 8.26 1.09
N THR A 128 -23.96 8.75 2.28
CA THR A 128 -25.36 8.98 2.65
C THR A 128 -25.93 10.20 1.94
N ASP A 129 -25.17 11.29 1.87
CA ASP A 129 -25.52 12.56 1.21
C ASP A 129 -24.68 12.84 -0.05
N THR A 130 -23.69 11.99 -0.34
CA THR A 130 -22.81 12.09 -1.52
C THR A 130 -21.84 13.27 -1.46
N GLU A 131 -21.37 13.60 -0.26
CA GLU A 131 -20.41 14.69 -0.01
C GLU A 131 -18.96 14.21 -0.01
N LYS A 132 -18.04 15.07 -0.45
CA LYS A 132 -16.61 14.74 -0.43
C LYS A 132 -16.03 14.92 0.96
N LEU A 133 -15.15 13.99 1.33
CA LEU A 133 -14.31 14.13 2.50
C LEU A 133 -12.92 14.66 2.13
N TYR A 134 -12.45 15.64 2.90
CA TYR A 134 -11.13 16.25 2.76
C TYR A 134 -10.20 15.74 3.85
N PHE A 135 -9.02 15.31 3.45
CA PHE A 135 -8.04 14.69 4.35
C PHE A 135 -6.86 15.63 4.58
N PRO A 136 -6.15 15.50 5.70
CA PRO A 136 -4.90 16.21 5.91
C PRO A 136 -3.88 15.79 4.84
N PRO A 137 -3.02 16.73 4.38
CA PRO A 137 -2.00 16.42 3.38
C PRO A 137 -0.97 15.44 3.95
N ILE A 138 -0.47 14.55 3.09
CA ILE A 138 0.67 13.68 3.42
C ILE A 138 1.95 14.48 3.18
N ALA A 139 2.79 14.65 4.20
CA ALA A 139 4.04 15.39 4.13
C ALA A 139 5.16 14.68 4.90
N TRP A 140 6.41 14.92 4.49
CA TRP A 140 7.57 14.41 5.22
C TRP A 140 7.69 15.02 6.61
N ASN A 141 7.86 14.18 7.62
CA ASN A 141 8.12 14.57 8.99
C ASN A 141 9.57 14.23 9.38
N GLU A 142 10.39 15.27 9.57
CA GLU A 142 11.82 15.14 9.88
C GLU A 142 12.11 14.47 11.25
N THR A 143 11.18 14.53 12.20
CA THR A 143 11.39 13.94 13.53
C THR A 143 11.14 12.44 13.51
N LEU A 144 10.10 12.02 12.79
CA LEU A 144 9.72 10.61 12.66
C LEU A 144 10.46 9.91 11.50
N CYS A 145 11.14 10.66 10.64
CA CYS A 145 11.73 10.19 9.39
C CYS A 145 10.71 9.36 8.59
N ALA A 146 9.50 9.90 8.44
CA ALA A 146 8.35 9.23 7.85
C ALA A 146 7.46 10.21 7.10
N TRP A 147 6.67 9.69 6.16
CA TRP A 147 5.59 10.44 5.54
C TRP A 147 4.36 10.36 6.42
N VAL A 148 3.80 11.52 6.76
CA VAL A 148 2.74 11.65 7.75
C VAL A 148 1.58 12.46 7.19
N ALA A 149 0.36 11.94 7.34
CA ALA A 149 -0.85 12.74 7.34
C ALA A 149 -1.47 12.66 8.73
N ASP A 150 -1.61 13.80 9.40
CA ASP A 150 -2.10 13.89 10.79
C ASP A 150 -3.03 15.11 10.88
N GLY A 151 -4.30 14.86 11.20
CA GLY A 151 -5.29 15.93 11.32
C GLY A 151 -6.72 15.48 11.04
N PRO A 152 -7.66 16.43 11.00
CA PRO A 152 -9.06 16.14 10.81
C PRO A 152 -9.36 15.78 9.35
N VAL A 153 -10.26 14.82 9.19
CA VAL A 153 -11.02 14.58 7.96
C VAL A 153 -12.29 15.42 8.07
N THR A 154 -12.56 16.29 7.10
CA THR A 154 -13.72 17.19 7.11
C THR A 154 -14.67 16.91 5.95
N ASP A 155 -15.95 17.22 6.13
CA ASP A 155 -16.95 17.31 5.05
C ASP A 155 -16.79 18.61 4.23
N GLU A 156 -17.74 18.90 3.33
CA GLU A 156 -17.73 20.11 2.49
C GLU A 156 -17.99 21.41 3.28
N GLU A 157 -18.71 21.30 4.39
CA GLU A 157 -19.05 22.36 5.34
C GLU A 157 -17.90 22.68 6.31
N GLY A 158 -16.92 21.78 6.40
CA GLY A 158 -15.76 21.89 7.28
C GLY A 158 -15.96 21.31 8.69
N ASN A 159 -17.00 20.50 8.91
CA ASN A 159 -17.14 19.75 10.15
C ASN A 159 -16.13 18.62 10.19
N GLU A 160 -15.48 18.43 11.34
CA GLU A 160 -14.49 17.36 11.53
C GLU A 160 -15.21 16.03 11.78
N ILE A 161 -15.17 15.08 10.84
CA ILE A 161 -15.84 13.78 10.97
C ILE A 161 -14.99 12.81 11.79
N ALA A 162 -13.69 12.79 11.53
CA ALA A 162 -12.72 11.95 12.22
C ALA A 162 -11.36 12.64 12.26
N ASN A 163 -10.47 12.23 13.16
CA ASN A 163 -9.05 12.45 12.98
C ASN A 163 -8.45 11.21 12.33
N ILE A 164 -7.57 11.43 11.35
CA ILE A 164 -6.77 10.37 10.75
C ILE A 164 -5.30 10.65 11.04
N LYS A 165 -4.56 9.59 11.36
CA LYS A 165 -3.11 9.63 11.44
C LYS A 165 -2.54 8.47 10.64
N LEU A 166 -1.97 8.78 9.47
CA LEU A 166 -1.18 7.85 8.67
C LEU A 166 0.29 8.16 8.89
N VAL A 167 1.07 7.18 9.32
CA VAL A 167 2.54 7.26 9.44
C VAL A 167 3.16 6.15 8.62
N ALA A 168 3.77 6.50 7.48
CA ALA A 168 4.47 5.56 6.63
C ALA A 168 5.99 5.76 6.76
N HIS A 169 6.67 4.80 7.39
CA HIS A 169 8.13 4.78 7.55
C HIS A 169 8.86 4.36 6.26
N VAL A 170 8.47 4.96 5.14
CA VAL A 170 9.16 4.83 3.85
C VAL A 170 10.22 5.92 3.71
N PRO A 171 11.30 5.71 2.94
CA PRO A 171 12.36 6.71 2.78
C PRO A 171 11.86 8.04 2.24
N HIS A 172 12.61 9.12 2.50
CA HIS A 172 12.24 10.46 2.06
C HIS A 172 12.12 10.59 0.53
N ASP A 173 12.92 9.84 -0.24
CA ASP A 173 12.82 9.78 -1.70
C ASP A 173 11.75 8.79 -2.20
N CYS A 174 10.98 8.19 -1.28
CA CYS A 174 9.97 7.18 -1.53
C CYS A 174 10.48 5.91 -2.25
N GLN A 175 11.79 5.69 -2.33
CA GLN A 175 12.34 4.50 -2.98
C GLN A 175 12.28 3.30 -2.05
N LEU A 176 11.51 2.29 -2.44
CA LEU A 176 11.42 1.00 -1.77
C LEU A 176 12.42 0.02 -2.38
N GLU A 177 13.43 -0.33 -1.59
CA GLU A 177 14.41 -1.34 -1.95
C GLU A 177 13.80 -2.75 -1.85
N PRO A 178 14.13 -3.65 -2.79
CA PRO A 178 13.79 -5.07 -2.67
C PRO A 178 14.17 -5.64 -1.31
N CYS A 179 13.35 -6.55 -0.79
CA CYS A 179 13.58 -7.24 0.49
C CYS A 179 13.60 -6.32 1.73
N THR A 180 13.23 -5.05 1.63
CA THR A 180 13.10 -4.15 2.79
C THR A 180 11.64 -4.06 3.23
N GLU A 181 11.42 -4.02 4.54
CA GLU A 181 10.10 -3.86 5.17
C GLU A 181 9.98 -2.43 5.69
N TYR A 182 8.81 -1.83 5.48
CA TYR A 182 8.53 -0.46 5.90
C TYR A 182 7.25 -0.47 6.72
N GLU A 183 7.34 -0.07 7.98
CA GLU A 183 6.18 -0.03 8.87
C GLU A 183 5.24 1.10 8.48
N VAL A 184 3.94 0.82 8.49
CA VAL A 184 2.87 1.78 8.24
C VAL A 184 1.84 1.66 9.36
N GLU A 185 1.53 2.80 9.97
CA GLU A 185 0.52 2.93 11.02
C GLU A 185 -0.64 3.77 10.48
N LEU A 186 -1.87 3.32 10.73
CA LEU A 186 -3.10 4.02 10.40
C LEU A 186 -3.99 4.07 11.64
N ASP A 187 -4.20 5.28 12.16
CA ASP A 187 -5.12 5.55 13.24
C ASP A 187 -6.33 6.34 12.73
N ILE A 188 -7.53 5.97 13.19
CA ILE A 188 -8.79 6.66 12.88
C ILE A 188 -9.53 6.89 14.20
N ASP A 189 -9.84 8.14 14.54
CA ASP A 189 -10.57 8.55 15.76
C ASP A 189 -11.84 9.33 15.38
N PHE A 190 -13.01 8.76 15.63
CA PHE A 190 -14.29 9.34 15.22
C PHE A 190 -14.76 10.47 16.13
N LYS A 191 -15.16 11.59 15.53
CA LYS A 191 -15.57 12.80 16.26
C LYS A 191 -17.06 12.81 16.59
N GLN A 192 -17.42 13.62 17.58
CA GLN A 192 -18.80 13.88 17.98
C GLN A 192 -19.66 14.48 16.85
N THR A 193 -19.00 15.14 15.90
CA THR A 193 -19.57 15.78 14.72
C THR A 193 -19.79 14.81 13.55
N ALA A 194 -19.29 13.56 13.63
CA ALA A 194 -19.73 12.52 12.71
C ALA A 194 -21.23 12.26 12.89
N GLU A 195 -21.97 12.23 11.79
CA GLU A 195 -23.42 12.18 11.80
C GLU A 195 -23.93 10.76 12.08
N GLU A 196 -25.04 10.68 12.83
CA GLU A 196 -25.67 9.41 13.16
C GLU A 196 -26.27 8.76 11.91
N CYS A 197 -26.06 7.45 11.75
CA CYS A 197 -26.53 6.65 10.60
C CYS A 197 -25.92 7.04 9.24
N HIS A 198 -24.77 7.71 9.23
CA HIS A 198 -24.02 7.99 8.00
C HIS A 198 -23.02 6.89 7.65
N THR A 199 -22.71 6.77 6.34
CA THR A 199 -21.74 5.79 5.83
C THR A 199 -20.59 6.54 5.18
N TYR A 200 -19.50 6.69 5.93
CA TYR A 200 -18.27 7.29 5.44
C TYR A 200 -17.37 6.23 4.79
N THR A 201 -16.88 6.52 3.58
CA THR A 201 -15.85 5.73 2.91
C THR A 201 -14.52 6.48 2.93
N PHE A 202 -13.44 5.79 3.32
CA PHE A 202 -12.08 6.33 3.32
C PHE A 202 -11.20 5.40 2.48
N LYS A 203 -10.29 5.99 1.69
CA LYS A 203 -9.37 5.24 0.83
C LYS A 203 -7.99 5.87 0.86
N VAL A 204 -7.02 5.10 1.36
CA VAL A 204 -5.58 5.36 1.17
C VAL A 204 -5.14 4.58 -0.06
N THR A 205 -4.52 5.24 -1.02
CA THR A 205 -3.95 4.57 -2.20
C THR A 205 -2.44 4.75 -2.23
N ILE A 206 -1.72 3.63 -2.29
CA ILE A 206 -0.26 3.59 -2.46
C ILE A 206 0.01 3.07 -3.86
N THR A 207 0.53 3.92 -4.74
CA THR A 207 0.88 3.56 -6.11
C THR A 207 2.39 3.38 -6.21
N ALA A 208 2.83 2.22 -6.71
CA ALA A 208 4.23 1.92 -6.91
C ALA A 208 4.57 1.90 -8.40
N ILE A 209 5.65 2.55 -8.79
CA ILE A 209 6.22 2.48 -10.14
C ILE A 209 7.69 2.07 -10.06
N GLN A 210 8.24 1.50 -11.13
CA GLN A 210 9.67 1.23 -11.19
C GLN A 210 10.48 2.54 -11.07
N TRP A 211 11.61 2.49 -10.34
CA TRP A 211 12.39 3.70 -9.99
C TRP A 211 12.76 4.60 -11.18
N ASN A 212 13.04 4.03 -12.35
CA ASN A 212 13.42 4.78 -13.55
C ASN A 212 12.23 5.45 -14.27
N LYS A 213 11.01 5.29 -13.74
CA LYS A 213 9.79 5.98 -14.18
C LYS A 213 9.21 6.89 -13.10
N ALA A 214 9.97 7.22 -12.05
CA ALA A 214 9.48 8.05 -10.94
C ALA A 214 8.81 9.36 -11.39
N GLY A 215 9.29 9.99 -12.47
CA GLY A 215 8.68 11.20 -13.04
C GLY A 215 7.33 11.00 -13.74
N GLU A 216 6.80 9.77 -13.83
CA GLU A 216 5.46 9.47 -14.35
C GLU A 216 4.41 9.39 -13.21
N LEU A 217 4.84 9.48 -11.94
CA LEU A 217 3.97 9.65 -10.77
C LEU A 217 3.69 11.15 -10.56
N GLU A 218 2.85 11.74 -11.42
CA GLU A 218 2.29 13.09 -11.23
C GLU A 218 0.84 13.02 -10.72
#